data_AF-A0AAJ5N7U9-F1
#
_entry.id   AF-A0AAJ5N7U9-F1
#
_cell.length_a   1.000
_cell.length_b   1.000
_cell.length_c   1.000
_cell.angle_alpha   90.00
_cell.angle_beta   90.00
_cell.angle_gamma   90.00
#
_symmetry.space_group_name_H-M   'P 1'
#
loop_
_entity.id
_entity.type
_entity.pdbx_description
1 polymer ?
#
loop_
_entity_poly.entity_id
_entity_poly.type
_entity_poly.pdbx_seq_one_letter_code
_entity_poly.pdbx_strand_id
1 'polypeptide(L)'
;MAEVQETKASKPVKVYCKLPHGIVYSLPDGRSVRLVGMYGDERSDLQVAGMPGRDSVAGHGVTVVDADDWEQIVKDHGTSAAHKNGFVFAAKDDKSGEAKAREQEGERTGFEPYDPNAHREDKTVDGTARGELQG
;
A
#
# COMPACT_ATOMS: atom_id res chain seq x y z
N MET A 1 26.67 -23.42 -7.24
CA MET A 1 27.17 -22.23 -7.95
C MET A 1 26.00 -21.27 -8.00
N ALA A 2 25.90 -20.33 -7.07
CA ALA A 2 24.83 -19.33 -7.06
C ALA A 2 25.42 -18.09 -7.75
N GLU A 3 25.03 -17.90 -9.00
CA GLU A 3 25.39 -16.73 -9.79
C GLU A 3 24.72 -15.52 -9.16
N VAL A 4 25.51 -14.75 -8.40
CA VAL A 4 25.09 -13.47 -7.85
C VAL A 4 25.05 -12.53 -9.05
N GLN A 5 23.89 -12.46 -9.71
CA GLN A 5 23.69 -11.55 -10.83
C GLN A 5 23.96 -10.14 -10.33
N GLU A 6 25.01 -9.51 -10.86
CA GLU A 6 25.35 -8.12 -10.65
C GLU A 6 24.12 -7.25 -10.95
N THR A 7 23.46 -6.78 -9.90
CA THR A 7 22.37 -5.82 -10.00
C THR A 7 22.94 -4.54 -10.61
N LYS A 8 22.68 -4.35 -11.90
CA LYS A 8 22.90 -3.10 -12.61
C LYS A 8 22.23 -2.01 -11.76
N ALA A 9 23.02 -1.10 -11.18
CA ALA A 9 22.55 -0.07 -10.26
C ALA A 9 21.54 0.86 -10.96
N SER A 10 20.27 0.45 -10.96
CA SER A 10 19.17 1.25 -11.44
C SER A 10 18.81 2.25 -10.36
N LYS A 11 18.39 3.46 -10.76
CA LYS A 11 18.13 4.52 -9.78
C LYS A 11 16.96 4.08 -8.89
N PRO A 12 17.10 4.08 -7.56
CA PRO A 12 16.02 3.68 -6.68
C PRO A 12 14.82 4.62 -6.86
N VAL A 13 13.62 4.06 -6.92
CA VAL A 13 12.36 4.79 -7.00
C VAL A 13 11.62 4.71 -5.67
N LYS A 14 10.91 5.78 -5.32
CA LYS A 14 10.04 5.80 -4.14
C LYS A 14 8.66 5.34 -4.54
N VAL A 15 8.23 4.23 -3.99
CA VAL A 15 6.93 3.64 -4.22
C VAL A 15 6.03 3.96 -3.03
N TYR A 16 4.88 4.56 -3.33
CA TYR A 16 3.85 4.94 -2.38
C TYR A 16 2.76 3.88 -2.44
N CYS A 17 2.34 3.36 -1.28
CA CYS A 17 1.32 2.32 -1.17
C CYS A 17 0.25 2.71 -0.15
N LYS A 18 -0.98 2.91 -0.63
CA LYS A 18 -2.13 3.27 0.21
C LYS A 18 -2.71 2.12 1.01
N LEU A 19 -2.39 0.88 0.66
CA LEU A 19 -2.98 -0.28 1.30
C LEU A 19 -2.59 -0.30 2.79
N PRO A 20 -3.52 -0.61 3.72
CA PRO A 20 -3.23 -0.56 5.15
C PRO A 20 -2.06 -1.46 5.56
N HIS A 21 -2.06 -2.70 5.07
CA HIS A 21 -1.03 -3.71 5.39
C HIS A 21 0.13 -3.75 4.38
N GLY A 22 0.10 -2.90 3.35
CA GLY A 22 1.02 -2.96 2.23
C GLY A 22 0.73 -4.11 1.28
N ILE A 23 1.70 -4.43 0.41
CA ILE A 23 1.60 -5.53 -0.55
C ILE A 23 2.97 -6.14 -0.80
N VAL A 24 3.04 -7.46 -0.95
CA VAL A 24 4.26 -8.18 -1.30
C VAL A 24 4.12 -8.71 -2.72
N TYR A 25 5.07 -8.35 -3.57
CA TYR A 25 5.17 -8.86 -4.93
C TYR A 25 6.25 -9.93 -5.01
N SER A 26 5.93 -11.05 -5.65
CA SER A 26 6.89 -12.12 -5.91
C SER A 26 7.43 -11.93 -7.32
N LEU A 27 8.72 -11.66 -7.44
CA LEU A 27 9.40 -11.54 -8.73
C LEU A 27 9.65 -12.93 -9.32
N PRO A 28 9.69 -13.06 -10.65
CA PRO A 28 9.95 -14.33 -11.34
C PRO A 28 11.35 -14.91 -11.02
N ASP A 29 12.26 -14.07 -10.55
CA ASP A 29 13.61 -14.41 -10.11
C ASP A 29 13.65 -15.12 -8.74
N GLY A 30 12.48 -15.33 -8.11
CA GLY A 30 12.36 -15.90 -6.76
C GLY A 30 12.57 -14.88 -5.62
N ARG A 31 12.85 -13.62 -5.97
CA ARG A 31 12.96 -12.49 -5.04
C ARG A 31 11.56 -11.96 -4.68
N SER A 32 11.40 -11.35 -3.51
CA SER A 32 10.14 -10.73 -3.10
C SER A 32 10.34 -9.28 -2.72
N VAL A 33 9.53 -8.38 -3.26
CA VAL A 33 9.54 -6.95 -2.95
C VAL A 33 8.31 -6.64 -2.10
N ARG A 34 8.54 -6.24 -0.85
CA ARG A 34 7.49 -5.76 0.04
C ARG A 34 7.37 -4.25 -0.09
N LEU A 35 6.18 -3.80 -0.45
CA LEU A 35 5.77 -2.41 -0.29
C LEU A 35 5.08 -2.25 1.05
N VAL A 36 5.54 -1.29 1.82
CA VAL A 36 4.98 -0.95 3.11
C VAL A 36 3.72 -0.11 2.93
N GLY A 37 2.68 -0.44 3.69
CA GLY A 37 1.39 0.24 3.69
C GLY A 37 1.26 1.40 4.67
N MET A 38 0.04 1.91 4.81
CA MET A 38 -0.29 3.00 5.75
C MET A 38 0.12 2.69 7.20
N TYR A 39 -0.07 1.45 7.66
CA TYR A 39 0.26 1.04 9.02
C TYR A 39 1.76 0.82 9.25
N GLY A 40 2.60 1.02 8.23
CA GLY A 40 4.03 0.77 8.34
C GLY A 40 4.39 -0.72 8.35
N ASP A 41 5.68 -1.01 8.46
CA ASP A 41 6.18 -2.38 8.65
C ASP A 41 5.88 -2.80 10.11
N GLU A 42 4.95 -3.73 10.28
CA GLU A 42 4.43 -4.16 11.58
C GLU A 42 5.53 -4.53 12.61
N ARG A 43 5.39 -3.94 13.81
CA ARG A 43 5.80 -4.48 15.13
C ARG A 43 7.29 -4.62 15.43
N SER A 44 7.93 -3.49 15.70
CA SER A 44 9.04 -3.50 16.68
C SER A 44 8.82 -2.42 17.71
N ASP A 45 8.74 -2.78 18.99
CA ASP A 45 8.62 -1.85 20.14
C ASP A 45 9.76 -0.80 20.20
N LEU A 46 10.84 -1.00 19.45
CA LEU A 46 11.96 -0.07 19.27
C LEU A 46 11.74 0.88 18.09
N GLN A 47 10.58 1.54 18.06
CA GLN A 47 10.23 2.49 17.00
C GLN A 47 11.03 3.80 17.10
N VAL A 48 12.00 3.98 16.20
CA VAL A 48 12.70 5.25 15.97
C VAL A 48 12.24 5.82 14.63
N ALA A 49 11.82 7.08 14.62
CA ALA A 49 11.37 7.81 13.41
C ALA A 49 12.53 8.02 12.41
N GLY A 50 12.23 7.99 11.10
CA GLY A 50 13.18 8.35 10.03
C GLY A 50 13.83 7.19 9.25
N MET A 51 13.28 5.97 9.30
CA MET A 51 13.72 4.87 8.42
C MET A 51 12.81 4.73 7.18
N PRO A 52 13.34 4.31 6.01
CA PRO A 52 12.51 3.99 4.85
C PRO A 52 11.52 2.87 5.18
N GLY A 53 10.26 3.00 4.77
CA GLY A 53 9.17 2.10 5.17
C GLY A 53 8.51 2.43 6.51
N ARG A 54 8.84 3.56 7.14
CA ARG A 54 8.22 4.04 8.39
C ARG A 54 7.32 5.26 8.20
N ASP A 55 7.70 6.13 7.26
CA ASP A 55 6.97 7.36 6.97
C ASP A 55 5.82 7.09 6.01
N SER A 56 4.60 7.24 6.53
CA SER A 56 3.38 7.27 5.72
C SER A 56 3.08 8.72 5.35
N VAL A 57 3.03 9.02 4.06
CA VAL A 57 2.64 10.33 3.56
C VAL A 57 1.18 10.28 3.16
N ALA A 58 0.33 11.07 3.81
CA ALA A 58 -1.08 11.19 3.44
C ALA A 58 -1.79 9.82 3.32
N GLY A 59 -1.55 8.95 4.31
CA GLY A 59 -2.09 7.58 4.33
C GLY A 59 -1.44 6.59 3.36
N HIS A 60 -0.29 6.93 2.75
CA HIS A 60 0.46 6.02 1.87
C HIS A 60 1.83 5.70 2.48
N GLY A 61 2.11 4.41 2.70
CA GLY A 61 3.45 3.98 3.11
C GLY A 61 4.45 4.19 1.98
N VAL A 62 5.63 4.71 2.31
CA VAL A 62 6.69 4.99 1.33
C VAL A 62 7.81 3.96 1.44
N THR A 63 8.06 3.26 0.34
CA THR A 63 9.12 2.24 0.25
C THR A 63 10.07 2.59 -0.88
N VAL A 64 11.37 2.41 -0.66
CA VAL A 64 12.37 2.57 -1.72
C VAL A 64 12.60 1.22 -2.38
N VAL A 65 12.37 1.15 -3.69
CA VAL A 65 12.52 -0.06 -4.50
C VAL A 65 13.45 0.24 -5.68
N ASP A 66 14.19 -0.75 -6.17
CA ASP A 66 14.96 -0.59 -7.40
C ASP A 66 14.01 -0.31 -8.59
N ALA A 67 14.43 0.56 -9.52
CA ALA A 67 13.60 0.86 -10.69
C ALA A 67 13.32 -0.38 -11.55
N ASP A 68 14.28 -1.29 -11.70
CA ASP A 68 14.11 -2.51 -12.51
C ASP A 68 13.08 -3.45 -11.87
N ASP A 69 13.20 -3.66 -10.56
CA ASP A 69 12.24 -4.48 -9.79
C ASP A 69 10.83 -3.86 -9.87
N TRP A 70 10.71 -2.54 -9.77
CA TRP A 70 9.42 -1.84 -9.90
C TRP A 70 8.84 -1.97 -11.32
N GLU A 71 9.64 -1.82 -12.37
CA GLU A 71 9.20 -2.02 -13.75
C GLU A 71 8.70 -3.45 -13.99
N GLN A 72 9.36 -4.45 -13.40
CA GLN A 72 8.86 -5.83 -13.42
C GLN A 72 7.53 -5.99 -12.68
N ILE A 73 7.40 -5.40 -11.49
CA ILE A 73 6.15 -5.42 -10.72
C ILE A 73 5.02 -4.77 -11.52
N VAL A 74 5.24 -3.63 -12.16
CA VAL A 74 4.22 -2.97 -12.98
C VAL A 74 3.90 -3.82 -14.22
N LYS A 75 4.88 -4.53 -14.77
CA LYS A 75 4.66 -5.40 -15.92
C LYS A 75 3.82 -6.64 -15.57
N ASP A 76 4.10 -7.27 -14.43
CA ASP A 76 3.42 -8.49 -13.99
C ASP A 76 2.09 -8.18 -13.27
N HIS A 77 2.12 -7.21 -12.36
CA HIS A 77 1.03 -6.86 -11.45
C HIS A 77 0.39 -5.50 -11.74
N GLY A 78 0.74 -4.79 -12.82
CA GLY A 78 0.14 -3.48 -13.17
C GLY A 78 -1.35 -3.56 -13.50
N THR A 79 -1.87 -4.75 -13.77
CA THR A 79 -3.32 -4.97 -13.95
C THR A 79 -4.06 -5.15 -12.62
N SER A 80 -3.34 -5.28 -11.50
CA SER A 80 -3.92 -5.45 -10.18
C SER A 80 -4.73 -4.24 -9.76
N ALA A 81 -5.79 -4.45 -8.96
CA ALA A 81 -6.63 -3.39 -8.44
C ALA A 81 -5.82 -2.29 -7.73
N ALA A 82 -4.74 -2.64 -7.05
CA ALA A 82 -3.86 -1.69 -6.36
C ALA A 82 -3.17 -0.70 -7.31
N HIS A 83 -2.75 -1.14 -8.51
CA HIS A 83 -2.17 -0.27 -9.54
C HIS A 83 -3.25 0.47 -10.33
N LYS A 84 -4.35 -0.22 -10.68
CA LYS A 84 -5.45 0.37 -11.46
C LYS A 84 -6.18 1.49 -10.73
N ASN A 85 -6.41 1.34 -9.42
CA ASN A 85 -7.02 2.38 -8.59
C ASN A 85 -6.00 3.42 -8.12
N GLY A 86 -4.75 3.40 -8.59
CA GLY A 86 -3.75 4.40 -8.19
C GLY A 86 -3.29 4.31 -6.73
N PHE A 87 -3.70 3.27 -5.99
CA PHE A 87 -3.28 3.03 -4.60
C PHE A 87 -1.79 2.73 -4.48
N VAL A 88 -1.15 2.25 -5.56
CA VAL A 88 0.29 2.02 -5.61
C VAL A 88 0.88 2.73 -6.82
N PHE A 89 1.85 3.62 -6.57
CA PHE A 89 2.53 4.36 -7.61
C PHE A 89 3.98 4.66 -7.23
N ALA A 90 4.86 4.72 -8.23
CA ALA A 90 6.22 5.20 -8.06
C ALA A 90 6.34 6.69 -8.37
N ALA A 91 7.12 7.41 -7.58
CA ALA A 91 7.54 8.78 -7.82
C ALA A 91 9.08 8.86 -7.84
N LYS A 92 9.58 9.75 -8.70
CA LYS A 92 11.02 10.07 -8.79
C LYS A 92 11.45 11.09 -7.74
N ASP A 93 10.50 11.91 -7.29
CA ASP A 93 10.72 13.04 -6.37
C ASP A 93 9.69 12.98 -5.25
N ASP A 94 10.14 13.18 -4.00
CA ASP A 94 9.28 13.18 -2.81
C ASP A 94 8.09 14.12 -2.98
N LYS A 95 8.36 15.37 -3.35
CA LYS A 95 7.33 16.41 -3.47
C LYS A 95 6.21 16.06 -4.44
N SER A 96 6.52 15.39 -5.54
CA SER A 96 5.53 14.92 -6.51
C SER A 96 4.77 13.70 -6.02
N GLY A 97 5.46 12.80 -5.31
CA GLY A 97 4.83 11.64 -4.69
C GLY A 97 3.87 12.04 -3.56
N GLU A 98 4.30 12.96 -2.70
CA GLU A 98 3.51 13.50 -1.60
C GLU A 98 2.27 14.24 -2.08
N ALA A 99 2.40 15.06 -3.14
CA ALA A 99 1.26 15.73 -3.75
C ALA A 99 0.22 14.72 -4.26
N LYS A 100 0.66 13.68 -4.99
CA LYS A 100 -0.25 12.62 -5.47
C LYS A 100 -0.86 11.79 -4.35
N ALA A 101 -0.09 11.48 -3.30
CA ALA A 101 -0.58 10.77 -2.14
C ALA A 101 -1.68 11.57 -1.44
N ARG A 102 -1.49 12.88 -1.31
CA ARG A 102 -2.46 13.80 -0.71
C ARG A 102 -3.72 13.99 -1.53
N GLU A 103 -3.61 14.08 -2.86
CA GLU A 103 -4.76 14.13 -3.77
C GLU A 103 -5.61 12.85 -3.65
N GLN A 104 -4.94 11.70 -3.53
CA GLN A 104 -5.60 10.41 -3.38
C GLN A 104 -5.91 10.05 -1.92
N GLU A 105 -5.57 10.87 -0.92
CA GLU A 105 -5.79 10.58 0.51
C GLU A 105 -7.27 10.32 0.82
N GLY A 106 -8.17 11.07 0.19
CA GLY A 106 -9.61 10.90 0.33
C GLY A 106 -10.19 9.71 -0.43
N GLU A 107 -9.41 9.02 -1.27
CA GLU A 107 -9.92 7.93 -2.10
C GLU A 107 -10.07 6.63 -1.31
N ARG A 108 -11.28 6.11 -1.23
CA ARG A 108 -11.59 4.96 -0.38
C ARG A 108 -10.98 3.68 -0.94
N THR A 109 -10.09 3.05 -0.18
CA THR A 109 -9.42 1.80 -0.60
C THR A 109 -10.33 0.58 -0.46
N GLY A 110 -11.46 0.74 0.24
CA GLY A 110 -12.37 -0.35 0.59
C GLY A 110 -11.89 -1.20 1.77
N PHE A 111 -10.69 -0.94 2.28
CA PHE A 111 -10.14 -1.53 3.51
C PHE A 111 -10.24 -0.60 4.71
N GLU A 112 -11.03 0.46 4.60
CA GLU A 112 -11.33 1.33 5.73
C GLU A 112 -12.12 0.56 6.80
N PRO A 113 -11.92 0.91 8.08
CA PRO A 113 -12.73 0.34 9.15
C PRO A 113 -14.21 0.62 8.88
N TYR A 114 -14.98 -0.44 8.70
CA TYR A 114 -16.43 -0.36 8.63
C TYR A 114 -16.95 0.01 10.02
N ASP A 115 -17.75 1.07 10.11
CA ASP A 115 -18.42 1.44 11.36
C ASP A 115 -19.82 0.79 11.38
N PRO A 116 -20.02 -0.29 12.16
CA PRO A 116 -21.32 -0.94 12.27
C PRO A 116 -22.36 -0.07 12.98
N ASN A 117 -21.96 1.03 13.63
CA ASN A 117 -22.88 1.94 14.31
C ASN A 117 -23.49 2.98 13.35
N ALA A 118 -22.81 3.30 12.26
CA ALA A 118 -23.24 4.26 11.25
C ALA A 118 -24.37 3.72 10.33
N HIS A 119 -24.49 2.40 10.19
CA HIS A 119 -25.47 1.76 9.33
C HIS A 119 -26.57 1.08 10.14
N ARG A 120 -27.81 1.59 10.02
CA ARG A 120 -28.99 1.05 10.72
C ARG A 120 -29.23 -0.44 10.42
N GLU A 121 -28.87 -0.87 9.22
CA GLU A 121 -29.05 -2.24 8.70
C GLU A 121 -28.28 -3.26 9.54
N ASP A 122 -27.09 -2.90 10.04
CA ASP A 122 -26.25 -3.78 10.88
C ASP A 122 -26.79 -3.91 12.31
N LYS A 123 -27.63 -2.95 12.74
CA LYS A 123 -28.35 -2.99 14.02
C LYS A 123 -29.69 -3.71 13.92
N THR A 124 -30.07 -4.17 12.73
CA THR A 124 -31.32 -4.89 12.55
C THR A 124 -31.11 -6.38 12.54
N VAL A 125 -32.01 -7.12 13.19
CA VAL A 125 -31.92 -8.58 13.37
C VAL A 125 -31.86 -9.37 12.06
N ASP A 126 -32.30 -8.75 10.96
CA ASP A 126 -32.40 -9.33 9.62
C ASP A 126 -31.38 -8.73 8.61
N GLY A 127 -30.60 -7.72 9.01
CA GLY A 127 -29.60 -7.09 8.14
C GLY A 127 -30.18 -6.15 7.06
N THR A 128 -31.46 -5.80 7.15
CA THR A 128 -32.16 -4.95 6.17
C THR A 128 -32.36 -3.53 6.71
N ALA A 129 -32.18 -2.48 5.90
CA ALA A 129 -32.39 -1.06 6.28
C ALA A 129 -33.71 -0.72 7.01
N ARG A 130 -34.72 -1.59 6.94
CA ARG A 130 -36.05 -1.43 7.55
C ARG A 130 -36.37 -2.48 8.62
N GLY A 131 -35.43 -3.35 9.01
CA GLY A 131 -35.66 -4.40 10.00
C GLY A 131 -35.87 -3.88 11.42
N GLU A 132 -36.30 -4.77 12.31
CA GLU A 132 -36.37 -4.49 13.76
C GLU A 132 -34.97 -4.36 14.34
N LEU A 133 -34.75 -3.33 15.16
CA LEU A 133 -33.48 -3.07 15.82
C LEU A 133 -33.26 -4.11 16.92
N GLN A 134 -32.05 -4.67 16.99
CA GLN A 134 -31.66 -5.58 18.07
C GLN A 134 -31.53 -4.78 19.36
N GLY A 135 -32.49 -4.98 20.28
CA GLY A 135 -32.59 -4.28 21.57
C GLY A 135 -31.58 -4.77 22.59
#